data_AF-A0A8J3TGC4-F1
#
_entry.id   AF-A0A8J3TGC4-F1
#
_cell.length_a   1.000
_cell.length_b   1.000
_cell.length_c   1.000
_cell.angle_alpha   90.00
_cell.angle_beta   90.00
_cell.angle_gamma   90.00
#
_symmetry.space_group_name_H-M   'P 1'
#
loop_
_entity.id
_entity.type
_entity.pdbx_description
1 polymer ?
#
loop_
_entity_poly.entity_id
_entity_poly.type
_entity_poly.pdbx_seq_one_letter_code
_entity_poly.pdbx_strand_id
1 'polypeptide(L)'
;MGNRLPIIYVRGYAGGTSGIDAQVDDPFYGFNGGSTHVRVDGDGVPRYYQFESPLLRLMLDEGYQLFVRGGQQAFLEACADGGGDVGPATIWIYRFYDRSATTFGQVPVAFDLEKAATQLLDFVNLVRRKTGAPRVNLVAHSMGGLLCRSMLQRACPAAAPAERDPGNPAATPEDATPENYAASIVDKLFTYGTPHGGISFQAGGGLLDWAMEVFGPNGADIFSPPVMYTYLTPGESNGGPPDGWDPRDLVGFPPGRVFCLIGTDPGDYGAGFGLSAKVVGARSDGLVQIDNAYVRGAHRAFVHRSHSGRYGEVNSEEGYQNLRRFLFGRYQVRIDLCDFSLPRDPDAENSTWQAEVRLSVRGLPILMHEQSAAHYCPVQLDREVVRHSDTPDTPVPLITAFLLDPARAGVTTGTTGSRRARYALGLRVLRLQEHHDTFLWGDHLEQIPEWEDTLIADVGTDDAAPDASVGTWAAWNSDVRQTIAATDPISAEPLKFSEDGGTLIASVPLPPSGRYLFGDHARLRMTVSQWG
;
A
#
# COMPACT_ATOMS: atom_id res chain seq x y z
N MET A 1 20.59 13.60 -10.18
CA MET A 1 19.32 13.65 -9.42
C MET A 1 18.31 12.88 -10.24
N GLY A 2 17.76 11.77 -9.73
CA GLY A 2 16.73 11.02 -10.48
C GLY A 2 15.53 11.91 -10.80
N ASN A 3 14.86 11.69 -11.94
CA ASN A 3 13.72 12.49 -12.38
C ASN A 3 12.59 12.41 -11.35
N ARG A 4 12.49 13.41 -10.48
CA ARG A 4 11.35 13.58 -9.56
C ARG A 4 10.11 13.86 -10.40
N LEU A 5 8.99 13.25 -10.04
CA LEU A 5 7.71 13.45 -10.71
C LEU A 5 6.72 14.15 -9.77
N PRO A 6 5.80 14.98 -10.29
CA PRO A 6 4.75 15.59 -9.48
C PRO A 6 3.92 14.52 -8.78
N ILE A 7 3.50 14.81 -7.54
CA ILE A 7 2.59 13.98 -6.77
C ILE A 7 1.22 14.64 -6.75
N ILE A 8 0.19 13.90 -7.15
CA ILE A 8 -1.20 14.34 -7.06
C ILE A 8 -1.90 13.51 -6.00
N TYR A 9 -2.35 14.17 -4.94
CA TYR A 9 -3.14 13.60 -3.89
C TYR A 9 -4.63 13.63 -4.24
N VAL A 10 -5.29 12.50 -4.07
CA VAL A 10 -6.71 12.30 -4.40
C VAL A 10 -7.40 11.69 -3.18
N ARG A 11 -7.99 12.52 -2.32
CA ARG A 11 -8.72 12.00 -1.15
C ARG A 11 -10.14 11.65 -1.52
N GLY A 12 -10.53 10.42 -1.19
CA GLY A 12 -11.91 9.98 -1.23
C GLY A 12 -12.62 10.10 0.09
N TYR A 13 -13.93 10.13 -0.06
CA TYR A 13 -14.95 9.88 0.93
C TYR A 13 -15.01 10.84 2.12
N ALA A 14 -16.05 11.66 2.09
CA ALA A 14 -16.40 12.64 3.09
C ALA A 14 -17.73 12.29 3.79
N GLY A 15 -18.29 11.11 3.53
CA GLY A 15 -19.66 10.81 3.90
C GLY A 15 -20.70 11.70 3.20
N GLY A 16 -21.82 11.97 3.86
CA GLY A 16 -22.86 12.89 3.36
C GLY A 16 -22.40 14.35 3.25
N THR A 17 -23.31 15.25 2.88
CA THR A 17 -23.01 16.68 2.63
C THR A 17 -22.21 17.34 3.75
N SER A 18 -22.51 17.04 5.01
CA SER A 18 -21.81 17.62 6.17
C SER A 18 -20.33 17.27 6.24
N GLY A 19 -19.96 16.05 5.87
CA GLY A 19 -18.54 15.69 5.86
C GLY A 19 -17.85 16.10 4.55
N ILE A 20 -18.58 16.20 3.42
CA ILE A 20 -18.10 16.90 2.21
C ILE A 20 -17.70 18.33 2.56
N ASP A 21 -18.57 19.06 3.24
CA ASP A 21 -18.32 20.43 3.66
C ASP A 21 -17.10 20.49 4.61
N ALA A 22 -16.99 19.57 5.58
CA ALA A 22 -15.83 19.51 6.47
C ALA A 22 -14.49 19.22 5.75
N GLN A 23 -14.51 18.39 4.70
CA GLN A 23 -13.32 18.16 3.87
C GLN A 23 -12.97 19.38 3.01
N VAL A 24 -13.99 20.03 2.47
CA VAL A 24 -13.83 21.21 1.62
C VAL A 24 -13.33 22.42 2.41
N ASP A 25 -13.69 22.54 3.68
CA ASP A 25 -13.15 23.58 4.57
C ASP A 25 -11.65 23.43 4.86
N ASP A 26 -11.09 22.22 4.71
CA ASP A 26 -9.65 21.99 4.82
C ASP A 26 -8.95 22.20 3.47
N PRO A 27 -8.01 23.14 3.33
CA PRO A 27 -7.29 23.39 2.07
C PRO A 27 -6.53 22.18 1.52
N PHE A 28 -6.17 21.21 2.37
CA PHE A 28 -5.38 20.04 2.01
C PHE A 28 -6.18 18.74 2.06
N TYR A 29 -7.51 18.82 2.23
CA TYR A 29 -8.37 17.65 2.40
C TYR A 29 -7.77 16.72 3.47
N GLY A 30 -7.28 17.26 4.60
CA GLY A 30 -6.72 16.51 5.72
C GLY A 30 -5.45 15.71 5.48
N PHE A 31 -4.77 15.83 4.32
CA PHE A 31 -3.46 15.18 4.09
C PHE A 31 -2.32 15.80 4.93
N ASN A 32 -2.56 17.00 5.48
CA ASN A 32 -1.72 17.66 6.49
C ASN A 32 -1.97 17.14 7.92
N GLY A 33 -2.89 16.19 8.12
CA GLY A 33 -3.19 15.60 9.41
C GLY A 33 -2.01 14.76 9.93
N GLY A 34 -1.41 15.20 11.04
CA GLY A 34 -0.44 14.42 11.80
C GLY A 34 -1.11 13.58 12.89
N SER A 35 -0.28 12.92 13.71
CA SER A 35 -0.74 12.16 14.86
C SER A 35 0.18 12.37 16.06
N THR A 36 -0.36 12.21 17.26
CA THR A 36 0.41 12.24 18.50
C THR A 36 0.11 10.99 19.31
N HIS A 37 1.17 10.37 19.83
CA HIS A 37 1.17 9.08 20.49
C HIS A 37 1.95 9.15 21.80
N VAL A 38 1.79 8.09 22.59
CA VAL A 38 2.63 7.83 23.75
C VAL A 38 3.54 6.66 23.43
N ARG A 39 4.83 6.79 23.75
CA ARG A 39 5.81 5.69 23.74
C ARG A 39 6.42 5.55 25.10
N VAL A 40 6.75 4.33 25.49
CA VAL A 40 7.40 4.07 26.78
C VAL A 40 8.91 4.14 26.58
N ASP A 41 9.61 4.94 27.38
CA ASP A 41 11.07 5.01 27.35
C ASP A 41 11.74 3.88 28.14
N GLY A 42 13.07 3.87 28.21
CA GLY A 42 13.84 2.84 28.90
C GLY A 42 13.58 2.75 30.42
N ASP A 43 13.03 3.79 31.03
CA ASP A 43 12.66 3.84 32.44
C ASP A 43 11.20 3.40 32.67
N GLY A 44 10.50 2.97 31.60
CA GLY A 44 9.09 2.62 31.67
C GLY A 44 8.17 3.85 31.68
N VAL A 45 8.69 5.05 31.41
CA VAL A 45 7.92 6.30 31.49
C VAL A 45 7.24 6.60 30.15
N PRO A 46 5.92 6.86 30.15
CA PRO A 46 5.21 7.40 28.99
C PRO A 46 5.81 8.73 28.52
N ARG A 47 6.23 8.76 27.25
CA ARG A 47 6.76 9.92 26.54
C ARG A 47 5.87 10.27 25.36
N TYR A 48 5.73 11.58 25.16
CA TYR A 48 5.07 12.13 23.99
C TYR A 48 5.87 11.82 22.72
N TYR A 49 5.17 11.36 21.69
CA TYR A 49 5.67 11.14 20.34
C TYR A 49 4.74 11.83 19.35
N GLN A 50 5.29 12.38 18.27
CA GLN A 50 4.51 13.02 17.23
C GLN A 50 4.97 12.56 15.85
N PHE A 51 4.01 12.53 14.93
CA PHE A 51 4.22 12.35 13.51
C PHE A 51 3.56 13.52 12.78
N GLU A 52 4.31 14.18 11.90
CA GLU A 52 3.93 15.49 11.36
C GLU A 52 2.82 15.44 10.29
N SER A 53 2.69 14.31 9.58
CA SER A 53 1.82 14.02 8.40
C SER A 53 2.65 13.62 7.18
N PRO A 54 2.11 12.78 6.26
CA PRO A 54 2.81 12.43 5.04
C PRO A 54 3.14 13.66 4.18
N LEU A 55 2.23 14.64 4.12
CA LEU A 55 2.41 15.85 3.33
C LEU A 55 3.62 16.65 3.79
N LEU A 56 3.71 16.95 5.10
CA LEU A 56 4.86 17.67 5.66
C LEU A 56 6.15 16.87 5.51
N ARG A 57 6.11 15.55 5.73
CA ARG A 57 7.29 14.70 5.57
C ARG A 57 7.77 14.61 4.12
N LEU A 58 6.92 14.65 3.10
CA LEU A 58 7.36 14.76 1.71
C LEU A 58 8.12 16.07 1.44
N MET A 59 7.70 17.17 2.06
CA MET A 59 8.40 18.45 1.93
C MET A 59 9.75 18.43 2.68
N LEU A 60 9.76 17.90 3.91
CA LEU A 60 10.95 17.87 4.77
C LEU A 60 11.99 16.84 4.31
N ASP A 61 11.57 15.60 4.08
CA ASP A 61 12.47 14.49 3.79
C ASP A 61 12.86 14.43 2.31
N GLU A 62 11.92 14.81 1.43
CA GLU A 62 12.07 14.63 -0.01
C GLU A 62 12.14 15.97 -0.76
N GLY A 63 12.03 17.12 -0.08
CA GLY A 63 12.19 18.44 -0.70
C GLY A 63 11.12 18.76 -1.75
N TYR A 64 9.92 18.19 -1.62
CA TYR A 64 8.79 18.51 -2.48
C TYR A 64 8.18 19.87 -2.10
N GLN A 65 7.60 20.56 -3.08
CA GLN A 65 7.00 21.89 -2.90
C GLN A 65 5.47 21.84 -3.02
N LEU A 66 4.78 22.63 -2.19
CA LEU A 66 3.33 22.76 -2.19
C LEU A 66 2.96 24.23 -2.44
N PHE A 67 2.16 24.49 -3.49
CA PHE A 67 1.80 25.85 -3.90
C PHE A 67 0.29 26.10 -3.79
N VAL A 68 -0.17 26.68 -2.68
CA VAL A 68 -1.59 27.04 -2.50
C VAL A 68 -1.95 28.33 -3.24
N ARG A 69 -1.27 29.45 -2.93
CA ARG A 69 -1.39 30.76 -3.62
C ARG A 69 -2.84 31.23 -3.87
N GLY A 70 -3.76 30.96 -2.95
CA GLY A 70 -5.19 31.32 -3.06
C GLY A 70 -6.03 30.31 -3.86
N GLY A 71 -5.42 29.33 -4.52
CA GLY A 71 -6.06 28.21 -5.21
C GLY A 71 -5.03 27.47 -6.07
N GLN A 72 -4.78 26.18 -5.77
CA GLN A 72 -3.70 25.42 -6.42
C GLN A 72 -3.88 25.33 -7.94
N GLN A 73 -5.09 24.99 -8.39
CA GLN A 73 -5.39 24.86 -9.82
C GLN A 73 -5.28 26.21 -10.54
N ALA A 74 -5.85 27.29 -9.97
CA ALA A 74 -5.77 28.63 -10.57
C ALA A 74 -4.32 29.13 -10.67
N PHE A 75 -3.50 28.89 -9.64
CA PHE A 75 -2.07 29.18 -9.67
C PHE A 75 -1.36 28.40 -10.79
N LEU A 76 -1.63 27.10 -10.90
CA LEU A 76 -1.03 26.23 -11.91
C LEU A 76 -1.44 26.64 -13.34
N GLU A 77 -2.70 27.02 -13.55
CA GLU A 77 -3.20 27.51 -14.83
C GLU A 77 -2.48 28.79 -15.28
N ALA A 78 -2.15 29.68 -14.33
CA ALA A 78 -1.46 30.94 -14.59
C ALA A 78 0.06 30.78 -14.88
N CYS A 79 0.65 29.63 -14.55
CA CYS A 79 2.06 29.36 -14.83
C CYS A 79 2.32 29.16 -16.33
N ALA A 80 3.53 29.46 -16.79
CA ALA A 80 4.00 29.07 -18.11
C ALA A 80 4.12 27.54 -18.24
N ASP A 81 3.96 27.05 -19.47
CA ASP A 81 4.19 25.63 -19.78
C ASP A 81 5.70 25.31 -19.76
N GLY A 82 6.05 24.03 -19.56
CA GLY A 82 7.42 23.53 -19.74
C GLY A 82 8.34 23.65 -18.52
N GLY A 83 7.80 23.90 -17.32
CA GLY A 83 8.55 23.83 -16.06
C GLY A 83 9.35 25.07 -15.69
N GLY A 84 9.13 26.20 -16.39
CA GLY A 84 9.83 27.46 -16.13
C GLY A 84 9.46 28.11 -14.79
N ASP A 85 8.15 28.11 -14.47
CA ASP A 85 7.64 28.71 -13.23
C ASP A 85 7.54 27.71 -12.08
N VAL A 86 7.36 26.42 -12.40
CA VAL A 86 7.12 25.36 -11.43
C VAL A 86 7.85 24.09 -11.86
N GLY A 87 8.79 23.61 -11.05
CA GLY A 87 9.53 22.38 -11.32
C GLY A 87 8.70 21.10 -11.08
N PRO A 88 9.27 19.91 -11.34
CA PRO A 88 8.53 18.65 -11.24
C PRO A 88 8.42 18.09 -9.81
N ALA A 89 9.19 18.60 -8.84
CA ALA A 89 9.14 18.17 -7.44
C ALA A 89 8.00 18.86 -6.66
N THR A 90 6.77 18.69 -7.12
CA THR A 90 5.59 19.38 -6.57
C THR A 90 4.52 18.43 -6.05
N ILE A 91 3.74 18.92 -5.09
CA ILE A 91 2.56 18.25 -4.54
C ILE A 91 1.33 19.05 -4.93
N TRP A 92 0.31 18.35 -5.42
CA TRP A 92 -0.98 18.91 -5.81
C TRP A 92 -2.10 18.17 -5.09
N ILE A 93 -3.03 18.90 -4.47
CA ILE A 93 -4.23 18.30 -3.87
C ILE A 93 -5.38 18.45 -4.87
N TYR A 94 -5.88 17.34 -5.40
CA TYR A 94 -6.99 17.36 -6.36
C TYR A 94 -8.33 17.43 -5.63
N ARG A 95 -8.99 18.59 -5.71
CA ARG A 95 -10.17 18.94 -4.91
C ARG A 95 -11.49 18.71 -5.64
N PHE A 96 -11.80 17.45 -5.96
CA PHE A 96 -12.98 17.13 -6.79
C PHE A 96 -14.33 17.29 -6.08
N TYR A 97 -14.37 17.30 -4.74
CA TYR A 97 -15.60 17.54 -3.99
C TYR A 97 -16.06 19.01 -3.94
N ASP A 98 -15.21 19.98 -4.28
CA ASP A 98 -15.52 21.42 -4.10
C ASP A 98 -16.84 21.83 -4.78
N ARG A 99 -17.20 21.22 -5.92
CA ARG A 99 -18.46 21.50 -6.65
C ARG A 99 -19.70 20.82 -6.05
N SER A 100 -19.49 19.83 -5.21
CA SER A 100 -20.55 19.09 -4.51
C SER A 100 -20.77 19.60 -3.08
N ALA A 101 -19.98 20.57 -2.62
CA ALA A 101 -20.12 21.20 -1.31
C ALA A 101 -21.17 22.33 -1.30
N THR A 102 -21.78 22.54 -0.14
CA THR A 102 -22.67 23.69 0.11
C THR A 102 -21.91 24.93 0.60
N THR A 103 -20.68 24.74 1.12
CA THR A 103 -19.86 25.79 1.76
C THR A 103 -19.71 27.06 0.91
N PHE A 104 -19.59 26.93 -0.42
CA PHE A 104 -19.29 28.07 -1.29
C PHE A 104 -20.53 28.86 -1.76
N GLY A 105 -21.70 28.61 -1.17
CA GLY A 105 -22.94 29.34 -1.51
C GLY A 105 -23.47 29.06 -2.92
N GLN A 106 -22.94 28.03 -3.59
CA GLN A 106 -23.41 27.54 -4.89
C GLN A 106 -24.38 26.36 -4.68
N VAL A 107 -25.24 26.11 -5.68
CA VAL A 107 -26.11 24.92 -5.66
C VAL A 107 -25.22 23.68 -5.83
N PRO A 108 -25.19 22.76 -4.85
CA PRO A 108 -24.36 21.57 -4.93
C PRO A 108 -24.71 20.72 -6.14
N VAL A 109 -23.69 20.30 -6.89
CA VAL A 109 -23.87 19.33 -7.98
C VAL A 109 -23.71 17.93 -7.43
N ALA A 110 -24.62 17.03 -7.81
CA ALA A 110 -24.52 15.61 -7.48
C ALA A 110 -23.16 15.05 -7.94
N PHE A 111 -22.50 14.29 -7.08
CA PHE A 111 -21.21 13.70 -7.40
C PHE A 111 -21.36 12.62 -8.48
N ASP A 112 -20.52 12.69 -9.50
CA ASP A 112 -20.43 11.74 -10.62
C ASP A 112 -18.98 11.31 -10.74
N LEU A 113 -18.72 10.04 -10.45
CA LEU A 113 -17.38 9.46 -10.40
C LEU A 113 -16.72 9.45 -11.79
N GLU A 114 -17.47 9.12 -12.85
CA GLU A 114 -16.93 9.03 -14.22
C GLU A 114 -16.53 10.41 -14.73
N LYS A 115 -17.38 11.41 -14.46
CA LYS A 115 -17.08 12.80 -14.77
C LYS A 115 -15.88 13.31 -13.99
N ALA A 116 -15.82 13.02 -12.69
CA ALA A 116 -14.67 13.37 -11.85
C ALA A 116 -13.39 12.70 -12.35
N ALA A 117 -13.47 11.45 -12.85
CA ALA A 117 -12.33 10.72 -13.39
C ALA A 117 -11.78 11.39 -14.65
N THR A 118 -12.68 11.87 -15.52
CA THR A 118 -12.30 12.64 -16.72
C THR A 118 -11.63 13.96 -16.33
N GLN A 119 -12.17 14.66 -15.32
CA GLN A 119 -11.57 15.90 -14.83
C GLN A 119 -10.22 15.67 -14.12
N LEU A 120 -10.02 14.52 -13.49
CA LEU A 120 -8.73 14.14 -12.93
C LEU A 120 -7.70 13.93 -14.06
N LEU A 121 -8.08 13.33 -15.19
CA LEU A 121 -7.22 13.21 -16.36
C LEU A 121 -6.81 14.59 -16.90
N ASP A 122 -7.76 15.52 -17.02
CA ASP A 122 -7.47 16.90 -17.43
C ASP A 122 -6.45 17.56 -16.50
N PHE A 123 -6.62 17.35 -15.19
CA PHE A 123 -5.70 17.88 -14.17
C PHE A 123 -4.32 17.23 -14.22
N VAL A 124 -4.23 15.91 -14.41
CA VAL A 124 -2.95 15.19 -14.64
C VAL A 124 -2.21 15.79 -15.83
N ASN A 125 -2.91 15.98 -16.95
CA ASN A 125 -2.33 16.56 -18.15
C ASN A 125 -1.92 18.03 -17.94
N LEU A 126 -2.70 18.82 -17.20
CA LEU A 126 -2.32 20.17 -16.81
C LEU A 126 -1.02 20.19 -15.99
N VAL A 127 -0.93 19.36 -14.95
CA VAL A 127 0.27 19.26 -14.10
C VAL A 127 1.50 18.87 -14.92
N ARG A 128 1.40 17.88 -15.82
CA ARG A 128 2.49 17.47 -16.71
C ARG A 128 2.94 18.61 -17.61
N ARG A 129 2.01 19.27 -18.31
CA ARG A 129 2.32 20.38 -19.21
C ARG A 129 3.02 21.53 -18.49
N LYS A 130 2.51 21.94 -17.34
CA LYS A 130 3.03 23.09 -16.57
C LYS A 130 4.38 22.80 -15.92
N THR A 131 4.57 21.60 -15.38
CA THR A 131 5.82 21.21 -14.72
C THR A 131 6.89 20.71 -15.68
N GLY A 132 6.53 20.41 -16.93
CA GLY A 132 7.40 19.74 -17.91
C GLY A 132 7.67 18.26 -17.57
N ALA A 133 7.01 17.70 -16.56
CA ALA A 133 7.23 16.33 -16.14
C ALA A 133 6.61 15.33 -17.15
N PRO A 134 7.31 14.23 -17.49
CA PRO A 134 6.79 13.26 -18.44
C PRO A 134 5.61 12.48 -17.87
N ARG A 135 5.56 12.29 -16.54
CA ARG A 135 4.55 11.51 -15.81
C ARG A 135 4.26 12.14 -14.44
N VAL A 136 3.21 11.67 -13.77
CA VAL A 136 2.91 11.99 -12.37
C VAL A 136 2.79 10.73 -11.51
N ASN A 137 2.93 10.89 -10.20
CA ASN A 137 2.55 9.89 -9.20
C ASN A 137 1.18 10.24 -8.62
N LEU A 138 0.32 9.24 -8.46
CA LEU A 138 -0.98 9.37 -7.82
C LEU A 138 -0.91 8.78 -6.40
N VAL A 139 -1.41 9.54 -5.43
CA VAL A 139 -1.53 9.09 -4.04
C VAL A 139 -2.96 9.28 -3.60
N ALA A 140 -3.67 8.17 -3.37
CA ALA A 140 -5.10 8.19 -3.19
C ALA A 140 -5.50 7.58 -1.84
N HIS A 141 -6.60 8.07 -1.27
CA HIS A 141 -7.18 7.52 -0.05
C HIS A 141 -8.64 7.16 -0.28
N SER A 142 -9.10 6.04 0.28
CA SER A 142 -10.50 5.60 0.24
C SER A 142 -11.05 5.60 -1.20
N MET A 143 -12.24 6.14 -1.43
CA MET A 143 -12.88 6.30 -2.75
C MET A 143 -12.00 7.02 -3.79
N GLY A 144 -11.02 7.82 -3.38
CA GLY A 144 -10.10 8.51 -4.29
C GLY A 144 -9.27 7.54 -5.12
N GLY A 145 -9.00 6.34 -4.58
CA GLY A 145 -8.34 5.28 -5.34
C GLY A 145 -9.25 4.69 -6.42
N LEU A 146 -10.56 4.62 -6.20
CA LEU A 146 -11.54 4.24 -7.23
C LEU A 146 -11.66 5.30 -8.32
N LEU A 147 -11.60 6.58 -7.94
CA LEU A 147 -11.53 7.69 -8.88
C LEU A 147 -10.27 7.61 -9.76
N CYS A 148 -9.09 7.36 -9.15
CA CYS A 148 -7.85 7.14 -9.89
C CYS A 148 -7.97 5.94 -10.82
N ARG A 149 -8.56 4.84 -10.37
CA ARG A 149 -8.78 3.66 -11.22
C ARG A 149 -9.74 3.92 -12.36
N SER A 150 -10.86 4.61 -12.13
CA SER A 150 -11.77 4.99 -13.22
C SER A 150 -11.06 5.88 -14.24
N MET A 151 -10.20 6.79 -13.79
CA MET A 151 -9.37 7.58 -14.70
C MET A 151 -8.42 6.70 -15.52
N LEU A 152 -7.67 5.81 -14.87
CA LEU A 152 -6.69 4.93 -15.53
C LEU A 152 -7.35 3.91 -16.46
N GLN A 153 -8.44 3.28 -16.01
CA GLN A 153 -9.08 2.17 -16.69
C GLN A 153 -10.05 2.63 -17.75
N ARG A 154 -10.70 3.80 -17.61
CA ARG A 154 -11.77 4.24 -18.52
C ARG A 154 -11.48 5.58 -19.19
N ALA A 155 -11.19 6.64 -18.41
CA ALA A 155 -10.99 7.96 -18.99
C ALA A 155 -9.74 8.01 -19.90
N CYS A 156 -8.65 7.37 -19.47
CA CYS A 156 -7.42 7.31 -20.24
C CYS A 156 -7.61 6.60 -21.60
N PRO A 157 -8.13 5.35 -21.67
CA PRO A 157 -8.40 4.72 -22.97
C PRO A 157 -9.36 5.51 -23.86
N ALA A 158 -10.39 6.14 -23.28
CA ALA A 158 -11.37 6.93 -24.04
C ALA A 158 -10.78 8.22 -24.62
N ALA A 159 -9.81 8.82 -23.93
CA ALA A 159 -9.12 10.05 -24.36
C ALA A 159 -7.83 9.77 -25.15
N ALA A 160 -7.43 8.50 -25.29
CA ALA A 160 -6.18 8.16 -25.94
C ALA A 160 -6.23 8.59 -27.41
N PRO A 161 -5.28 9.41 -27.88
CA PRO A 161 -5.33 9.92 -29.24
C PRO A 161 -5.02 8.81 -30.25
N ALA A 162 -5.76 8.81 -31.37
CA ALA A 162 -5.53 7.87 -32.47
C ALA A 162 -4.20 8.13 -33.19
N GLU A 163 -3.76 9.39 -33.24
CA GLU A 163 -2.50 9.84 -33.82
C GLU A 163 -1.90 10.97 -32.98
N ARG A 164 -0.57 11.14 -33.03
CA ARG A 164 0.12 12.24 -32.34
C ARG A 164 -0.32 13.58 -32.93
N ASP A 165 -0.63 14.56 -32.08
CA ASP A 165 -0.80 15.95 -32.51
C ASP A 165 0.58 16.62 -32.70
N PRO A 166 1.02 16.90 -33.94
CA PRO A 166 2.30 17.55 -34.18
C PRO A 166 2.32 19.03 -33.73
N GLY A 167 1.15 19.64 -33.49
CA GLY A 167 1.01 21.00 -32.97
C GLY A 167 1.13 21.11 -31.45
N ASN A 168 1.07 19.99 -30.71
CA ASN A 168 1.20 19.97 -29.25
C ASN A 168 1.97 18.73 -28.76
N PRO A 169 3.30 18.67 -28.99
CA PRO A 169 4.13 17.50 -28.63
C PRO A 169 4.20 17.21 -27.12
N ALA A 170 3.74 18.12 -26.26
CA ALA A 170 3.62 17.90 -24.81
C ALA A 170 2.31 17.21 -24.39
N ALA A 171 1.27 17.23 -25.23
CA ALA A 171 -0.03 16.65 -24.91
C ALA A 171 0.00 15.11 -24.92
N THR A 172 0.84 14.52 -25.77
CA THR A 172 0.94 13.06 -25.90
C THR A 172 2.40 12.61 -25.72
N PRO A 173 2.71 11.75 -24.73
CA PRO A 173 4.03 11.12 -24.63
C PRO A 173 4.42 10.42 -25.92
N GLU A 174 5.72 10.40 -26.26
CA GLU A 174 6.19 9.84 -27.53
C GLU A 174 5.89 8.33 -27.68
N ASP A 175 5.92 7.59 -26.57
CA ASP A 175 5.68 6.13 -26.54
C ASP A 175 4.22 5.77 -26.21
N ALA A 176 3.31 6.75 -26.21
CA ALA A 176 1.91 6.53 -25.87
C ALA A 176 1.14 5.84 -27.00
N THR A 177 0.49 4.72 -26.67
CA THR A 177 -0.49 4.03 -27.50
C THR A 177 -1.85 4.03 -26.78
N PRO A 178 -2.96 3.78 -27.47
CA PRO A 178 -4.27 3.62 -26.83
C PRO A 178 -4.27 2.63 -25.65
N GLU A 179 -3.50 1.54 -25.77
CA GLU A 179 -3.42 0.47 -24.79
C GLU A 179 -2.59 0.85 -23.56
N ASN A 180 -1.59 1.73 -23.71
CA ASN A 180 -0.66 2.09 -22.64
C ASN A 180 -0.80 3.55 -22.15
N TYR A 181 -1.76 4.31 -22.68
CA TYR A 181 -1.85 5.76 -22.46
C TYR A 181 -1.80 6.13 -20.97
N ALA A 182 -2.52 5.41 -20.11
CA ALA A 182 -2.48 5.59 -18.67
C ALA A 182 -1.05 5.45 -18.09
N ALA A 183 -0.31 4.41 -18.49
CA ALA A 183 1.07 4.15 -18.07
C ALA A 183 2.10 5.12 -18.67
N SER A 184 1.73 5.81 -19.75
CA SER A 184 2.55 6.84 -20.41
C SER A 184 2.49 8.19 -19.67
N ILE A 185 1.43 8.45 -18.90
CA ILE A 185 1.22 9.72 -18.17
C ILE A 185 1.25 9.56 -16.64
N VAL A 186 1.05 8.34 -16.12
CA VAL A 186 1.17 8.01 -14.68
C VAL A 186 2.31 7.01 -14.48
N ASP A 187 3.19 7.32 -13.53
CA ASP A 187 4.28 6.44 -13.12
C ASP A 187 3.82 5.42 -12.08
N LYS A 188 3.32 5.88 -10.93
CA LYS A 188 2.90 5.01 -9.81
C LYS A 188 1.56 5.45 -9.21
N LEU A 189 0.79 4.50 -8.72
CA LEU A 189 -0.42 4.71 -7.91
C LEU A 189 -0.21 4.10 -6.52
N PHE A 190 -0.30 4.91 -5.48
CA PHE A 190 -0.33 4.45 -4.09
C PHE A 190 -1.74 4.67 -3.51
N THR A 191 -2.33 3.65 -2.88
CA THR A 191 -3.66 3.75 -2.25
C THR A 191 -3.60 3.47 -0.75
N TYR A 192 -4.37 4.24 0.01
CA TYR A 192 -4.64 4.05 1.44
C TYR A 192 -6.09 3.58 1.62
N GLY A 193 -6.31 2.36 2.13
CA GLY A 193 -7.64 1.85 2.49
C GLY A 193 -8.67 1.88 1.35
N THR A 194 -8.27 1.87 0.08
CA THR A 194 -9.24 1.99 -1.02
C THR A 194 -10.10 0.73 -1.13
N PRO A 195 -11.45 0.84 -1.19
CA PRO A 195 -12.35 -0.31 -1.38
C PRO A 195 -12.34 -0.80 -2.83
N HIS A 196 -11.20 -1.35 -3.26
CA HIS A 196 -10.99 -1.89 -4.61
C HIS A 196 -11.99 -2.98 -4.99
N GLY A 197 -12.46 -3.76 -4.01
CA GLY A 197 -13.48 -4.80 -4.16
C GLY A 197 -14.91 -4.33 -3.84
N GLY A 198 -15.09 -3.04 -3.53
CA GLY A 198 -16.35 -2.51 -3.01
C GLY A 198 -16.47 -2.66 -1.49
N ILE A 199 -17.63 -2.26 -0.98
CA ILE A 199 -17.97 -2.33 0.45
C ILE A 199 -19.24 -3.17 0.57
N SER A 200 -19.15 -4.24 1.34
CA SER A 200 -20.28 -5.14 1.57
C SER A 200 -20.96 -4.78 2.89
N PHE A 201 -22.16 -4.21 2.80
CA PHE A 201 -23.04 -4.03 3.96
C PHE A 201 -23.97 -5.24 4.01
N GLN A 202 -23.77 -6.17 4.95
CA GLN A 202 -24.73 -7.26 5.12
C GLN A 202 -26.10 -6.67 5.53
N ALA A 203 -27.22 -7.26 5.10
CA ALA A 203 -28.54 -6.73 5.40
C ALA A 203 -29.02 -7.20 6.78
N GLY A 204 -29.08 -6.29 7.75
CA GLY A 204 -29.60 -6.50 9.10
C GLY A 204 -29.86 -5.14 9.77
N GLY A 205 -30.82 -5.05 10.68
CA GLY A 205 -31.48 -3.81 11.15
C GLY A 205 -30.65 -2.71 11.83
N GLY A 206 -29.32 -2.67 11.68
CA GLY A 206 -28.46 -1.52 12.01
C GLY A 206 -27.39 -1.21 10.94
N LEU A 207 -27.25 -2.08 9.93
CA LEU A 207 -26.25 -1.96 8.86
C LEU A 207 -26.66 -0.93 7.80
N LEU A 208 -27.96 -0.86 7.49
CA LEU A 208 -28.54 0.18 6.63
C LEU A 208 -28.42 1.56 7.27
N ASP A 209 -28.72 1.69 8.56
CA ASP A 209 -28.63 2.98 9.26
C ASP A 209 -27.19 3.49 9.32
N TRP A 210 -26.21 2.61 9.59
CA TRP A 210 -24.79 2.97 9.54
C TRP A 210 -24.32 3.31 8.13
N ALA A 211 -24.72 2.53 7.11
CA ALA A 211 -24.39 2.86 5.72
C ALA A 211 -24.98 4.21 5.30
N MET A 212 -26.19 4.54 5.76
CA MET A 212 -26.82 5.83 5.54
C MET A 212 -26.13 6.97 6.29
N GLU A 213 -25.72 6.76 7.55
CA GLU A 213 -25.01 7.76 8.35
C GLU A 213 -23.63 8.06 7.78
N VAL A 214 -22.91 7.00 7.40
CA VAL A 214 -21.58 7.11 6.84
C VAL A 214 -21.73 7.66 5.42
N PHE A 215 -22.40 6.97 4.49
CA PHE A 215 -22.33 7.23 3.04
C PHE A 215 -23.42 8.16 2.51
N GLY A 216 -24.45 8.43 3.30
CA GLY A 216 -25.64 9.16 2.85
C GLY A 216 -26.51 8.36 1.88
N PRO A 217 -27.73 8.86 1.57
CA PRO A 217 -28.72 8.17 0.74
C PRO A 217 -28.28 7.80 -0.67
N ASN A 218 -27.31 8.53 -1.23
CA ASN A 218 -26.89 8.40 -2.63
C ASN A 218 -25.44 7.89 -2.78
N GLY A 219 -24.73 7.65 -1.69
CA GLY A 219 -23.27 7.41 -1.71
C GLY A 219 -22.85 5.95 -1.55
N ALA A 220 -23.71 5.05 -1.06
CA ALA A 220 -23.35 3.65 -0.84
C ALA A 220 -23.29 2.83 -2.15
N ASP A 221 -24.14 3.16 -3.13
CA ASP A 221 -24.28 2.40 -4.38
C ASP A 221 -23.00 2.39 -5.21
N ILE A 222 -22.16 3.43 -5.12
CA ILE A 222 -20.90 3.53 -5.86
C ILE A 222 -19.92 2.41 -5.52
N PHE A 223 -20.08 1.74 -4.37
CA PHE A 223 -19.26 0.62 -3.93
C PHE A 223 -19.87 -0.75 -4.24
N SER A 224 -21.03 -0.78 -4.91
CA SER A 224 -21.68 -2.02 -5.33
C SER A 224 -21.06 -2.55 -6.64
N PRO A 225 -20.88 -3.87 -6.81
CA PRO A 225 -20.29 -4.41 -8.04
C PRO A 225 -20.97 -3.94 -9.35
N PRO A 226 -22.31 -3.81 -9.44
CA PRO A 226 -22.97 -3.30 -10.64
C PRO A 226 -22.54 -1.88 -11.03
N VAL A 227 -22.42 -0.97 -10.06
CA VAL A 227 -22.01 0.41 -10.32
C VAL A 227 -20.51 0.50 -10.54
N MET A 228 -19.72 -0.27 -9.76
CA MET A 228 -18.28 -0.39 -9.99
C MET A 228 -17.95 -0.83 -11.41
N TYR A 229 -18.73 -1.77 -11.96
CA TYR A 229 -18.55 -2.25 -13.32
C TYR A 229 -18.65 -1.12 -14.35
N THR A 230 -19.59 -0.19 -14.18
CA THR A 230 -19.75 0.92 -15.12
C THR A 230 -18.48 1.76 -15.14
N TYR A 231 -18.03 2.27 -14.00
CA TYR A 231 -16.94 3.24 -13.98
C TYR A 231 -15.53 2.63 -14.04
N LEU A 232 -15.37 1.31 -13.87
CA LEU A 232 -14.08 0.60 -13.99
C LEU A 232 -13.88 -0.08 -15.35
N THR A 233 -14.92 -0.21 -16.18
CA THR A 233 -14.84 -0.92 -17.47
C THR A 233 -15.03 0.04 -18.65
N PRO A 234 -14.06 0.13 -19.59
CA PRO A 234 -14.23 0.90 -20.83
C PRO A 234 -15.49 0.54 -21.62
N GLY A 235 -16.19 1.55 -22.13
CA GLY A 235 -17.30 1.36 -23.08
C GLY A 235 -18.61 0.84 -22.48
N GLU A 236 -18.61 0.51 -21.20
CA GLU A 236 -19.79 -0.01 -20.51
C GLU A 236 -20.65 1.13 -19.94
N SER A 237 -21.97 0.92 -19.98
CA SER A 237 -22.92 1.89 -19.42
C SER A 237 -24.08 1.27 -18.65
N ASN A 238 -24.54 0.04 -18.95
CA ASN A 238 -25.77 -0.49 -18.32
C ASN A 238 -25.90 -2.03 -18.25
N GLY A 239 -24.87 -2.83 -18.59
CA GLY A 239 -24.99 -4.29 -18.73
C GLY A 239 -24.91 -5.12 -17.43
N GLY A 240 -24.50 -4.51 -16.32
CA GLY A 240 -24.05 -5.27 -15.14
C GLY A 240 -22.76 -6.06 -15.42
N PRO A 241 -22.01 -6.46 -14.37
CA PRO A 241 -20.79 -7.22 -14.56
C PRO A 241 -21.10 -8.62 -15.12
N PRO A 242 -20.31 -9.13 -16.09
CA PRO A 242 -20.41 -10.51 -16.54
C PRO A 242 -19.98 -11.47 -15.43
N ASP A 243 -20.37 -12.75 -15.55
CA ASP A 243 -19.94 -13.80 -14.63
C ASP A 243 -18.41 -13.87 -14.54
N GLY A 244 -17.89 -13.91 -13.31
CA GLY A 244 -16.46 -13.98 -13.03
C GLY A 244 -15.71 -12.64 -13.07
N TRP A 245 -16.38 -11.53 -13.36
CA TRP A 245 -15.77 -10.20 -13.21
C TRP A 245 -15.47 -9.91 -11.74
N ASP A 246 -14.25 -9.47 -11.47
CA ASP A 246 -13.84 -9.02 -10.14
C ASP A 246 -13.45 -7.53 -10.17
N PRO A 247 -14.07 -6.68 -9.34
CA PRO A 247 -13.74 -5.26 -9.26
C PRO A 247 -12.28 -5.00 -8.87
N ARG A 248 -11.54 -5.96 -8.32
CA ARG A 248 -10.11 -5.83 -7.97
C ARG A 248 -9.16 -6.05 -9.13
N ASP A 249 -9.64 -6.51 -10.29
CA ASP A 249 -8.82 -6.65 -11.48
C ASP A 249 -8.56 -5.26 -12.10
N LEU A 250 -7.31 -5.04 -12.50
CA LEU A 250 -6.85 -3.77 -13.10
C LEU A 250 -6.52 -3.99 -14.58
N VAL A 251 -7.15 -3.18 -15.44
CA VAL A 251 -6.97 -3.23 -16.90
C VAL A 251 -6.33 -1.92 -17.38
N GLY A 252 -5.44 -1.97 -18.37
CA GLY A 252 -4.85 -0.77 -18.98
C GLY A 252 -3.79 -0.05 -18.13
N PHE A 253 -3.46 -0.56 -16.93
CA PHE A 253 -2.35 -0.06 -16.11
C PHE A 253 -1.60 -1.21 -15.43
N PRO A 254 -0.26 -1.24 -15.42
CA PRO A 254 0.50 -2.34 -14.84
C PRO A 254 0.28 -2.48 -13.33
N PRO A 255 -0.19 -3.65 -12.81
CA PRO A 255 -0.38 -3.85 -11.37
C PRO A 255 0.90 -3.66 -10.56
N GLY A 256 2.08 -4.00 -11.11
CA GLY A 256 3.37 -3.73 -10.46
C GLY A 256 3.71 -2.24 -10.27
N ARG A 257 2.93 -1.32 -10.84
CA ARG A 257 3.03 0.14 -10.58
C ARG A 257 1.98 0.62 -9.56
N VAL A 258 1.29 -0.30 -8.91
CA VAL A 258 0.28 -0.02 -7.87
C VAL A 258 0.74 -0.58 -6.53
N PHE A 259 0.54 0.21 -5.47
CA PHE A 259 0.75 -0.21 -4.10
C PHE A 259 -0.51 0.07 -3.27
N CYS A 260 -1.02 -0.95 -2.60
CA CYS A 260 -2.17 -0.86 -1.70
C CYS A 260 -1.72 -0.99 -0.25
N LEU A 261 -1.81 0.09 0.52
CA LEU A 261 -1.73 0.03 1.97
C LEU A 261 -3.08 -0.40 2.54
N ILE A 262 -3.06 -1.39 3.43
CA ILE A 262 -4.25 -2.03 3.98
C ILE A 262 -4.26 -1.86 5.49
N GLY A 263 -5.26 -1.16 6.01
CA GLY A 263 -5.55 -1.08 7.45
C GLY A 263 -6.16 -2.37 7.99
N THR A 264 -5.87 -2.66 9.26
CA THR A 264 -6.36 -3.86 9.96
C THR A 264 -6.84 -3.58 11.38
N ASP A 265 -7.09 -2.31 11.72
CA ASP A 265 -7.59 -1.91 13.05
C ASP A 265 -9.02 -1.36 12.93
N PRO A 266 -10.05 -2.23 13.03
CA PRO A 266 -11.44 -1.78 12.99
C PRO A 266 -11.90 -1.17 14.32
N GLY A 267 -11.18 -1.38 15.42
CA GLY A 267 -11.56 -0.94 16.76
C GLY A 267 -11.33 0.54 16.99
N ASP A 268 -10.32 1.10 16.33
CA ASP A 268 -9.97 2.52 16.42
C ASP A 268 -10.78 3.43 15.47
N TYR A 269 -11.60 2.85 14.58
CA TYR A 269 -12.41 3.64 13.65
C TYR A 269 -13.61 4.30 14.34
N GLY A 270 -13.42 5.55 14.77
CA GLY A 270 -14.38 6.33 15.55
C GLY A 270 -15.63 6.82 14.80
N ALA A 271 -15.71 6.69 13.47
CA ALA A 271 -16.81 7.20 12.64
C ALA A 271 -18.12 6.38 12.72
N GLY A 272 -18.46 5.91 13.93
CA GLY A 272 -19.69 5.16 14.18
C GLY A 272 -19.85 4.74 15.64
N PHE A 273 -19.32 5.52 16.60
CA PHE A 273 -19.47 5.24 18.05
C PHE A 273 -19.13 3.79 18.47
N GLY A 274 -18.17 3.14 17.81
CA GLY A 274 -17.76 1.75 18.08
C GLY A 274 -18.64 0.66 17.45
N LEU A 275 -19.57 1.00 16.55
CA LEU A 275 -20.38 0.05 15.77
C LEU A 275 -19.65 -0.49 14.52
N SER A 276 -18.61 0.20 14.04
CA SER A 276 -17.85 -0.13 12.81
C SER A 276 -17.34 -1.57 12.76
N ALA A 277 -16.63 -2.02 13.81
CA ALA A 277 -16.11 -3.40 13.89
C ALA A 277 -17.21 -4.47 13.88
N LYS A 278 -18.39 -4.17 14.44
CA LYS A 278 -19.55 -5.09 14.47
C LYS A 278 -20.26 -5.17 13.11
N VAL A 279 -20.06 -4.18 12.26
CA VAL A 279 -20.84 -3.95 11.04
C VAL A 279 -20.11 -4.42 9.79
N VAL A 280 -18.85 -4.03 9.62
CA VAL A 280 -18.02 -4.40 8.45
C VAL A 280 -17.36 -5.76 8.66
N GLY A 281 -17.22 -6.19 9.92
CA GLY A 281 -16.53 -7.40 10.33
C GLY A 281 -15.11 -7.13 10.80
N ALA A 282 -14.59 -8.03 11.65
CA ALA A 282 -13.29 -7.89 12.31
C ALA A 282 -12.08 -7.87 11.34
N ARG A 283 -12.24 -8.42 10.12
CA ARG A 283 -11.21 -8.41 9.06
C ARG A 283 -11.28 -7.13 8.21
N SER A 284 -11.14 -5.96 8.84
CA SER A 284 -11.25 -4.65 8.17
C SER A 284 -10.41 -3.58 8.84
N ASP A 285 -10.34 -2.40 8.23
CA ASP A 285 -9.83 -1.15 8.81
C ASP A 285 -10.92 -0.34 9.54
N GLY A 286 -12.10 -0.94 9.73
CA GLY A 286 -13.31 -0.30 10.28
C GLY A 286 -14.28 0.23 9.22
N LEU A 287 -13.89 0.25 7.94
CA LEU A 287 -14.76 0.62 6.81
C LEU A 287 -14.68 -0.38 5.65
N VAL A 288 -13.47 -0.77 5.27
CA VAL A 288 -13.15 -1.60 4.12
C VAL A 288 -12.62 -2.94 4.60
N GLN A 289 -13.25 -4.02 4.15
CA GLN A 289 -12.78 -5.37 4.43
C GLN A 289 -11.42 -5.60 3.76
N ILE A 290 -10.52 -6.28 4.46
CA ILE A 290 -9.16 -6.58 4.00
C ILE A 290 -9.16 -7.25 2.62
N ASP A 291 -10.09 -8.17 2.39
CA ASP A 291 -10.19 -8.91 1.12
C ASP A 291 -10.63 -8.00 -0.06
N ASN A 292 -11.18 -6.82 0.22
CA ASN A 292 -11.59 -5.80 -0.75
C ASN A 292 -10.62 -4.61 -0.85
N ALA A 293 -9.56 -4.56 -0.03
CA ALA A 293 -8.69 -3.40 0.12
C ALA A 293 -7.50 -3.35 -0.86
N TYR A 294 -7.47 -4.22 -1.88
CA TYR A 294 -6.33 -4.31 -2.81
C TYR A 294 -6.71 -4.61 -4.25
N VAL A 295 -5.83 -4.21 -5.17
CA VAL A 295 -5.83 -4.62 -6.58
C VAL A 295 -5.07 -5.94 -6.72
N ARG A 296 -5.60 -6.89 -7.51
CA ARG A 296 -4.90 -8.15 -7.77
C ARG A 296 -3.61 -7.93 -8.56
N GLY A 297 -2.54 -8.58 -8.12
CA GLY A 297 -1.20 -8.43 -8.70
C GLY A 297 -0.47 -7.14 -8.31
N ALA A 298 -1.09 -6.25 -7.54
CA ALA A 298 -0.43 -5.06 -6.99
C ALA A 298 0.42 -5.40 -5.76
N HIS A 299 1.33 -4.49 -5.41
CA HIS A 299 2.07 -4.57 -4.16
C HIS A 299 1.14 -4.25 -2.97
N ARG A 300 1.40 -4.87 -1.82
CA ARG A 300 0.58 -4.68 -0.60
C ARG A 300 1.43 -4.64 0.66
N ALA A 301 1.02 -3.83 1.62
CA ALA A 301 1.50 -3.91 2.99
C ALA A 301 0.32 -3.71 3.96
N PHE A 302 0.34 -4.48 5.04
CA PHE A 302 -0.70 -4.47 6.07
C PHE A 302 -0.20 -3.69 7.28
N VAL A 303 -1.01 -2.77 7.81
CA VAL A 303 -0.66 -1.96 8.97
C VAL A 303 -1.83 -1.95 9.95
N HIS A 304 -1.53 -2.04 11.25
CA HIS A 304 -2.55 -1.97 12.29
C HIS A 304 -2.98 -0.52 12.54
N ARG A 305 -3.74 0.00 11.57
CA ARG A 305 -4.29 1.35 11.52
C ARG A 305 -5.73 1.28 11.03
N SER A 306 -6.53 2.25 11.47
CA SER A 306 -7.92 2.41 11.07
C SER A 306 -8.02 3.12 9.71
N HIS A 307 -9.18 3.06 9.06
CA HIS A 307 -9.39 3.65 7.73
C HIS A 307 -9.09 5.15 7.68
N SER A 308 -9.48 5.87 8.73
CA SER A 308 -9.25 7.30 8.89
C SER A 308 -9.30 7.69 10.37
N GLY A 309 -9.08 8.97 10.67
CA GLY A 309 -9.03 9.48 12.04
C GLY A 309 -7.59 9.72 12.50
N ARG A 310 -7.44 9.98 13.80
CA ARG A 310 -6.15 10.37 14.41
C ARG A 310 -5.07 9.31 14.22
N TYR A 311 -5.44 8.03 14.27
CA TYR A 311 -4.52 6.91 14.08
C TYR A 311 -4.79 6.15 12.78
N GLY A 312 -5.43 6.81 11.82
CA GLY A 312 -5.75 6.22 10.54
C GLY A 312 -4.52 6.07 9.63
N GLU A 313 -4.66 5.25 8.60
CA GLU A 313 -3.60 4.90 7.64
C GLU A 313 -2.86 6.13 7.08
N VAL A 314 -3.59 7.15 6.65
CA VAL A 314 -3.01 8.39 6.10
C VAL A 314 -2.21 9.15 7.15
N ASN A 315 -2.65 9.18 8.39
CA ASN A 315 -2.04 9.99 9.46
C ASN A 315 -0.96 9.22 10.23
N SER A 316 -0.39 8.18 9.62
CA SER A 316 0.52 7.24 10.26
C SER A 316 1.93 7.27 9.65
N GLU A 317 2.93 7.08 10.51
CA GLU A 317 4.32 6.91 10.09
C GLU A 317 4.47 5.65 9.21
N GLU A 318 3.73 4.59 9.51
CA GLU A 318 3.70 3.36 8.71
C GLU A 318 3.25 3.65 7.26
N GLY A 319 2.16 4.40 7.11
CA GLY A 319 1.61 4.76 5.81
C GLY A 319 2.54 5.71 5.03
N TYR A 320 3.19 6.65 5.70
CA TYR A 320 4.17 7.51 5.06
C TYR A 320 5.43 6.76 4.63
N GLN A 321 5.99 5.92 5.49
CA GLN A 321 7.24 5.23 5.19
C GLN A 321 7.07 4.19 4.06
N ASN A 322 5.89 3.57 3.93
CA ASN A 322 5.53 2.74 2.78
C ASN A 322 5.41 3.58 1.50
N LEU A 323 4.67 4.70 1.53
CA LEU A 323 4.56 5.62 0.40
C LEU A 323 5.93 6.09 -0.08
N ARG A 324 6.75 6.60 0.83
CA ARG A 324 8.09 7.13 0.56
C ARG A 324 8.97 6.08 -0.13
N ARG A 325 8.99 4.85 0.38
CA ARG A 325 9.78 3.76 -0.18
C ARG A 325 9.26 3.28 -1.52
N PHE A 326 7.95 3.22 -1.72
CA PHE A 326 7.38 2.86 -3.02
C PHE A 326 7.66 3.92 -4.09
N LEU A 327 7.57 5.21 -3.76
CA LEU A 327 7.85 6.26 -4.73
C LEU A 327 9.35 6.43 -5.01
N PHE A 328 10.19 6.30 -3.97
CA PHE A 328 11.59 6.76 -4.00
C PHE A 328 12.63 5.70 -3.62
N GLY A 329 12.19 4.47 -3.37
CA GLY A 329 13.06 3.33 -3.09
C GLY A 329 14.05 3.09 -4.20
N ARG A 330 15.19 2.53 -3.83
CA ARG A 330 16.24 2.08 -4.76
C ARG A 330 16.16 0.59 -5.03
N TYR A 331 15.65 -0.18 -4.06
CA TYR A 331 15.57 -1.63 -4.15
C TYR A 331 14.14 -2.10 -3.89
N GLN A 332 13.74 -3.12 -4.63
CA GLN A 332 12.59 -3.96 -4.31
C GLN A 332 13.12 -5.29 -3.77
N VAL A 333 12.55 -5.74 -2.66
CA VAL A 333 12.82 -7.04 -2.05
C VAL A 333 11.52 -7.82 -2.01
N ARG A 334 11.54 -9.05 -2.51
CA ARG A 334 10.44 -10.00 -2.38
C ARG A 334 10.93 -11.24 -1.64
N ILE A 335 10.13 -11.72 -0.70
CA ILE A 335 10.41 -12.93 0.08
C ILE A 335 9.22 -13.86 -0.01
N ASP A 336 9.48 -15.10 -0.41
CA ASP A 336 8.50 -16.17 -0.52
C ASP A 336 8.98 -17.38 0.31
N LEU A 337 8.03 -18.09 0.93
CA LEU A 337 8.29 -19.38 1.59
C LEU A 337 8.09 -20.51 0.56
N CYS A 338 9.06 -21.42 0.47
CA CYS A 338 9.08 -22.47 -0.56
C CYS A 338 9.46 -23.84 0.02
N ASP A 339 8.98 -24.89 -0.64
CA ASP A 339 9.39 -26.28 -0.45
C ASP A 339 9.21 -26.77 0.98
N PHE A 340 8.05 -26.48 1.54
CA PHE A 340 7.74 -26.80 2.93
C PHE A 340 6.60 -27.79 3.02
N SER A 341 6.69 -28.71 3.97
CA SER A 341 5.64 -29.67 4.27
C SER A 341 5.31 -29.60 5.75
N LEU A 342 4.15 -29.04 6.06
CA LEU A 342 3.67 -28.97 7.44
C LEU A 342 2.99 -30.30 7.82
N PRO A 343 3.14 -30.76 9.08
CA PRO A 343 2.48 -31.96 9.56
C PRO A 343 0.97 -31.83 9.40
N ARG A 344 0.35 -32.85 8.80
CA ARG A 344 -1.10 -33.01 8.82
C ARG A 344 -1.45 -33.95 9.97
N ASP A 345 -2.43 -33.56 10.76
CA ASP A 345 -2.99 -34.43 11.78
C ASP A 345 -4.10 -35.27 11.15
N PRO A 346 -3.93 -36.60 11.05
CA PRO A 346 -4.94 -37.48 10.48
C PRO A 346 -6.19 -37.60 11.36
N ASP A 347 -6.09 -37.29 12.66
CA ASP A 347 -7.18 -37.43 13.64
C ASP A 347 -7.90 -36.09 13.91
N ALA A 348 -7.31 -34.95 13.54
CA ALA A 348 -8.00 -33.66 13.57
C ALA A 348 -8.81 -33.46 12.29
N GLU A 349 -10.15 -33.43 12.40
CA GLU A 349 -11.04 -33.20 11.26
C GLU A 349 -10.68 -31.92 10.48
N ASN A 350 -10.18 -30.87 11.15
CA ASN A 350 -9.61 -29.67 10.55
C ASN A 350 -8.44 -29.10 11.42
N SER A 351 -7.18 -29.44 11.10
CA SER A 351 -6.01 -28.69 11.61
C SER A 351 -5.52 -27.70 10.54
N THR A 352 -5.41 -26.42 10.89
CA THR A 352 -4.92 -25.38 9.98
C THR A 352 -3.67 -24.71 10.51
N TRP A 353 -2.71 -24.46 9.63
CA TRP A 353 -1.48 -23.75 9.86
C TRP A 353 -1.55 -22.32 9.37
N GLN A 354 -1.10 -21.41 10.23
CA GLN A 354 -1.10 -19.98 9.96
C GLN A 354 0.29 -19.39 10.23
N ALA A 355 0.68 -18.43 9.40
CA ALA A 355 1.88 -17.63 9.62
C ALA A 355 1.53 -16.19 9.98
N GLU A 356 2.19 -15.67 11.01
CA GLU A 356 2.28 -14.24 11.27
C GLU A 356 3.59 -13.69 10.71
N VAL A 357 3.50 -12.57 9.98
CA VAL A 357 4.62 -11.98 9.25
C VAL A 357 4.76 -10.53 9.65
N ARG A 358 5.95 -10.14 10.10
CA ARG A 358 6.28 -8.75 10.48
C ARG A 358 7.53 -8.29 9.77
N LEU A 359 7.50 -7.09 9.20
CA LEU A 359 8.67 -6.46 8.60
C LEU A 359 9.06 -5.20 9.36
N SER A 360 10.31 -5.15 9.81
CA SER A 360 10.93 -3.94 10.34
C SER A 360 12.08 -3.49 9.44
N VAL A 361 12.33 -2.18 9.40
CA VAL A 361 13.44 -1.59 8.65
C VAL A 361 14.27 -0.74 9.60
N ARG A 362 15.60 -0.90 9.53
CA ARG A 362 16.53 -0.17 10.41
C ARG A 362 16.32 1.33 10.29
N GLY A 363 16.31 2.00 11.44
CA GLY A 363 16.11 3.45 11.55
C GLY A 363 14.64 3.86 11.59
N LEU A 364 13.70 2.92 11.45
CA LEU A 364 12.29 3.20 11.67
C LEU A 364 11.82 2.66 13.02
N PRO A 365 10.97 3.41 13.74
CA PRO A 365 10.43 2.97 15.02
C PRO A 365 9.04 2.30 14.87
N ILE A 366 8.72 1.81 13.66
CA ILE A 366 7.44 1.22 13.31
C ILE A 366 7.64 -0.10 12.55
N LEU A 367 6.58 -0.91 12.48
CA LEU A 367 6.52 -2.04 11.57
C LEU A 367 6.03 -1.56 10.20
N MET A 368 6.76 -1.92 9.15
CA MET A 368 6.41 -1.58 7.77
C MET A 368 5.27 -2.46 7.23
N HIS A 369 5.16 -3.68 7.77
CA HIS A 369 4.12 -4.66 7.44
C HIS A 369 3.86 -5.55 8.65
N GLU A 370 2.59 -5.85 8.90
CA GLU A 370 2.15 -6.76 9.95
C GLU A 370 0.90 -7.53 9.53
N GLN A 371 1.05 -8.85 9.40
CA GLN A 371 -0.05 -9.79 9.32
C GLN A 371 -0.01 -10.72 10.53
N SER A 372 -1.11 -10.79 11.28
CA SER A 372 -1.18 -11.58 12.52
C SER A 372 -2.59 -12.16 12.71
N ALA A 373 -2.67 -13.24 13.51
CA ALA A 373 -3.95 -13.81 13.92
C ALA A 373 -4.73 -12.81 14.77
N ALA A 374 -4.04 -12.05 15.64
CA ALA A 374 -4.64 -11.00 16.47
C ALA A 374 -5.29 -9.87 15.67
N HIS A 375 -4.81 -9.60 14.45
CA HIS A 375 -5.38 -8.61 13.54
C HIS A 375 -6.29 -9.26 12.47
N TYR A 376 -6.64 -10.53 12.66
CA TYR A 376 -7.53 -11.31 11.80
C TYR A 376 -7.03 -11.43 10.34
N CYS A 377 -5.74 -11.29 10.10
CA CYS A 377 -5.14 -11.32 8.76
C CYS A 377 -3.89 -12.20 8.63
N PRO A 378 -3.78 -13.35 9.33
CA PRO A 378 -2.61 -14.21 9.19
C PRO A 378 -2.55 -14.81 7.78
N VAL A 379 -1.36 -15.22 7.36
CA VAL A 379 -1.18 -15.97 6.12
C VAL A 379 -1.65 -17.41 6.36
N GLN A 380 -2.67 -17.85 5.62
CA GLN A 380 -3.24 -19.19 5.74
C GLN A 380 -2.40 -20.21 4.95
N LEU A 381 -1.35 -20.76 5.57
CA LEU A 381 -0.33 -21.56 4.86
C LEU A 381 -0.94 -22.73 4.09
N ASP A 382 -1.88 -23.47 4.68
CA ASP A 382 -2.54 -24.59 3.99
C ASP A 382 -3.35 -24.16 2.77
N ARG A 383 -4.04 -23.03 2.86
CA ARG A 383 -4.84 -22.49 1.74
C ARG A 383 -3.93 -21.99 0.62
N GLU A 384 -2.81 -21.38 0.96
CA GLU A 384 -1.81 -20.93 -0.01
C GLU A 384 -1.18 -22.12 -0.73
N VAL A 385 -0.83 -23.20 -0.01
CA VAL A 385 -0.34 -24.46 -0.62
C VAL A 385 -1.38 -25.07 -1.57
N VAL A 386 -2.66 -25.08 -1.22
CA VAL A 386 -3.74 -25.59 -2.10
C VAL A 386 -3.96 -24.70 -3.32
N ARG A 387 -3.90 -23.36 -3.16
CA ARG A 387 -4.10 -22.40 -4.26
C ARG A 387 -2.96 -22.39 -5.25
N HIS A 388 -1.75 -22.60 -4.77
CA HIS A 388 -0.54 -22.48 -5.57
C HIS A 388 -0.01 -23.83 -6.03
N SER A 389 -0.35 -24.95 -5.36
CA SER A 389 0.43 -26.21 -5.39
C SER A 389 1.85 -25.91 -4.92
N ASP A 390 2.33 -26.41 -3.77
CA ASP A 390 3.71 -26.11 -3.34
C ASP A 390 4.73 -26.77 -4.27
N THR A 391 5.12 -26.02 -5.30
CA THR A 391 6.19 -26.34 -6.23
C THR A 391 7.16 -25.16 -6.26
N PRO A 392 8.42 -25.36 -6.68
CA PRO A 392 9.35 -24.25 -6.88
C PRO A 392 8.79 -23.12 -7.78
N ASP A 393 7.78 -23.40 -8.61
CA ASP A 393 7.20 -22.43 -9.55
C ASP A 393 6.02 -21.63 -8.95
N THR A 394 5.53 -21.98 -7.76
CA THR A 394 4.30 -21.46 -7.17
C THR A 394 4.42 -21.31 -5.64
N PRO A 395 5.27 -20.40 -5.15
CA PRO A 395 5.60 -20.28 -3.73
C PRO A 395 4.54 -19.49 -2.95
N VAL A 396 4.58 -19.58 -1.61
CA VAL A 396 3.73 -18.79 -0.72
C VAL A 396 4.33 -17.39 -0.52
N PRO A 397 3.72 -16.31 -1.04
CA PRO A 397 4.29 -14.98 -0.96
C PRO A 397 4.15 -14.40 0.46
N LEU A 398 5.28 -14.08 1.10
CA LEU A 398 5.26 -13.49 2.44
C LEU A 398 5.24 -11.95 2.39
N ILE A 399 6.12 -11.33 1.59
CA ILE A 399 6.19 -9.87 1.50
C ILE A 399 6.86 -9.39 0.21
N THR A 400 6.43 -8.22 -0.26
CA THR A 400 7.26 -7.36 -1.11
C THR A 400 7.44 -6.01 -0.42
N ALA A 401 8.68 -5.56 -0.29
CA ALA A 401 9.03 -4.32 0.37
C ALA A 401 10.04 -3.53 -0.45
N PHE A 402 10.05 -2.22 -0.23
CA PHE A 402 10.93 -1.30 -0.95
C PHE A 402 11.92 -0.67 0.02
N LEU A 403 13.20 -0.59 -0.35
CA LEU A 403 14.24 -0.04 0.50
C LEU A 403 14.78 1.26 -0.12
N LEU A 404 14.92 2.28 0.72
CA LEU A 404 15.62 3.51 0.32
C LEU A 404 17.12 3.23 0.19
N ASP A 405 17.77 4.01 -0.66
CA ASP A 405 19.22 4.16 -0.60
C ASP A 405 19.62 4.67 0.80
N PRO A 406 20.54 4.00 1.52
CA PRO A 406 21.00 4.44 2.84
C PRO A 406 21.55 5.86 2.86
N ALA A 407 22.17 6.33 1.76
CA ALA A 407 22.61 7.72 1.66
C ALA A 407 21.41 8.70 1.65
N ARG A 408 20.30 8.33 1.01
CA ARG A 408 19.05 9.11 1.02
C ARG A 408 18.34 9.03 2.38
N ALA A 409 18.37 7.88 3.03
CA ALA A 409 17.78 7.68 4.35
C ALA A 409 18.56 8.43 5.46
N GLY A 410 19.90 8.45 5.38
CA GLY A 410 20.78 9.06 6.38
C GLY A 410 20.76 10.60 6.39
N VAL A 411 20.43 11.25 5.26
CA VAL A 411 20.26 12.71 5.19
C VAL A 411 19.19 13.20 6.17
N THR A 412 18.13 12.41 6.39
CA THR A 412 17.04 12.77 7.30
C THR A 412 17.33 12.53 8.78
N THR A 413 18.30 11.67 9.13
CA THR A 413 18.60 11.30 10.53
C THR A 413 19.88 11.91 11.09
N GLY A 414 20.69 12.60 10.26
CA GLY A 414 21.92 13.26 10.70
C GLY A 414 23.03 12.30 11.18
N THR A 415 22.90 11.01 10.89
CA THR A 415 23.87 9.96 11.28
C THR A 415 24.71 9.55 10.08
N THR A 416 26.02 9.36 10.27
CA THR A 416 26.86 8.58 9.34
C THR A 416 26.43 7.11 9.40
N GLY A 417 25.34 6.80 8.71
CA GLY A 417 24.73 5.47 8.68
C GLY A 417 25.55 4.48 7.86
N SER A 418 25.25 3.21 8.05
CA SER A 418 25.71 2.11 7.20
C SER A 418 25.42 2.37 5.72
N ARG A 419 26.25 1.81 4.83
CA ARG A 419 26.04 1.83 3.37
C ARG A 419 24.99 0.82 2.91
N ARG A 420 24.40 0.06 3.82
CA ARG A 420 23.42 -0.99 3.53
C ARG A 420 22.05 -0.63 4.10
N ALA A 421 20.99 -1.00 3.40
CA ALA A 421 19.63 -0.95 3.92
C ALA A 421 19.36 -2.26 4.65
N ARG A 422 19.08 -2.18 5.95
CA ARG A 422 18.75 -3.35 6.77
C ARG A 422 17.25 -3.47 6.97
N TYR A 423 16.74 -4.68 6.82
CA TYR A 423 15.39 -5.05 7.27
C TYR A 423 15.44 -6.37 8.04
N ALA A 424 14.38 -6.63 8.80
CA ALA A 424 14.19 -7.90 9.49
C ALA A 424 12.75 -8.40 9.28
N LEU A 425 12.63 -9.64 8.83
CA LEU A 425 11.38 -10.36 8.60
C LEU A 425 11.17 -11.37 9.74
N GLY A 426 10.25 -11.06 10.64
CA GLY A 426 9.79 -11.99 11.67
C GLY A 426 8.76 -12.94 11.10
N LEU A 427 8.91 -14.23 11.37
CA LEU A 427 7.97 -15.28 10.98
C LEU A 427 7.60 -16.11 12.21
N ARG A 428 6.31 -16.17 12.53
CA ARG A 428 5.73 -17.04 13.56
C ARG A 428 4.78 -18.00 12.90
N VAL A 429 4.81 -19.28 13.27
CA VAL A 429 3.86 -20.28 12.76
C VAL A 429 3.05 -20.85 13.91
N LEU A 430 1.74 -20.77 13.74
CA LEU A 430 0.71 -21.17 14.69
C LEU A 430 -0.06 -22.35 14.11
N ARG A 431 -0.51 -23.22 15.00
CA ARG A 431 -1.40 -24.33 14.70
C ARG A 431 -2.76 -24.06 15.33
N LEU A 432 -3.83 -24.17 14.53
CA LEU A 432 -5.20 -24.14 14.99
C LEU A 432 -5.83 -25.52 14.81
N GLN A 433 -6.58 -25.96 15.81
CA GLN A 433 -7.38 -27.19 15.75
C GLN A 433 -8.86 -26.86 15.89
N GLU A 434 -9.65 -27.28 14.91
CA GLU A 434 -11.10 -27.13 14.88
C GLU A 434 -11.77 -28.51 14.83
N HIS A 435 -12.91 -28.65 15.51
CA HIS A 435 -13.78 -29.83 15.43
C HIS A 435 -15.23 -29.37 15.40
N HIS A 436 -16.00 -29.79 14.38
CA HIS A 436 -17.41 -29.39 14.19
C HIS A 436 -17.65 -27.87 14.32
N ASP A 437 -16.85 -27.05 13.64
CA ASP A 437 -16.89 -25.57 13.70
C ASP A 437 -16.67 -24.97 15.11
N THR A 438 -16.13 -25.75 16.04
CA THR A 438 -15.73 -25.30 17.37
C THR A 438 -14.22 -25.42 17.57
N PHE A 439 -13.61 -24.36 18.10
CA PHE A 439 -12.20 -24.38 18.48
C PHE A 439 -11.99 -25.36 19.63
N LEU A 440 -11.04 -26.29 19.49
CA LEU A 440 -10.66 -27.23 20.54
C LEU A 440 -9.43 -26.73 21.27
N TRP A 441 -9.52 -26.51 22.57
CA TRP A 441 -8.44 -25.92 23.39
C TRP A 441 -7.74 -26.94 24.29
N GLY A 442 -8.15 -28.21 24.20
CA GLY A 442 -7.79 -29.25 25.17
C GLY A 442 -6.33 -29.68 25.11
N ASP A 443 -5.76 -29.76 23.90
CA ASP A 443 -4.47 -30.42 23.64
C ASP A 443 -3.43 -29.50 22.96
N HIS A 444 -3.67 -28.19 22.86
CA HIS A 444 -2.70 -27.23 22.30
C HIS A 444 -2.77 -25.84 22.94
N LEU A 445 -1.66 -25.09 22.87
CA LEU A 445 -1.56 -23.70 23.37
C LEU A 445 -1.70 -22.70 22.21
N GLU A 446 -2.94 -22.27 21.95
CA GLU A 446 -3.30 -21.45 20.77
C GLU A 446 -2.45 -20.16 20.59
N GLN A 447 -2.03 -19.53 21.69
CA GLN A 447 -1.30 -18.25 21.66
C GLN A 447 0.24 -18.42 21.60
N ILE A 448 0.72 -19.67 21.59
CA ILE A 448 2.15 -19.99 21.53
C ILE A 448 2.47 -20.49 20.12
N PRO A 449 3.39 -19.83 19.39
CA PRO A 449 3.80 -20.33 18.08
C PRO A 449 4.50 -21.68 18.26
N GLU A 450 4.21 -22.60 17.34
CA GLU A 450 4.96 -23.84 17.19
C GLU A 450 6.41 -23.53 16.79
N TRP A 451 6.61 -22.48 15.99
CA TRP A 451 7.95 -22.00 15.64
C TRP A 451 7.98 -20.48 15.42
N GLU A 452 9.08 -19.83 15.81
CA GLU A 452 9.32 -18.40 15.59
C GLU A 452 10.82 -18.14 15.36
N ASP A 453 11.14 -17.35 14.33
CA ASP A 453 12.47 -16.76 14.15
C ASP A 453 12.37 -15.47 13.31
N THR A 454 13.49 -14.76 13.14
CA THR A 454 13.58 -13.53 12.35
C THR A 454 14.75 -13.61 11.39
N LEU A 455 14.48 -13.48 10.09
CA LEU A 455 15.51 -13.30 9.09
C LEU A 455 15.93 -11.83 9.07
N ILE A 456 17.21 -11.55 9.33
CA ILE A 456 17.78 -10.20 9.22
C ILE A 456 18.59 -10.15 7.92
N ALA A 457 18.40 -9.09 7.13
CA ALA A 457 19.12 -8.92 5.88
C ALA A 457 19.59 -7.48 5.64
N ASP A 458 20.77 -7.35 5.05
CA ASP A 458 21.38 -6.11 4.57
C ASP A 458 21.48 -6.11 3.05
N VAL A 459 21.03 -5.04 2.42
CA VAL A 459 21.12 -4.84 0.95
C VAL A 459 21.92 -3.58 0.67
N GLY A 460 23.01 -3.68 -0.08
CA GLY A 460 23.82 -2.51 -0.42
C GLY A 460 25.21 -2.88 -0.93
N THR A 461 26.16 -1.98 -0.78
CA THR A 461 27.55 -2.21 -1.21
C THR A 461 28.40 -2.83 -0.12
N ASP A 462 29.40 -3.61 -0.54
CA ASP A 462 30.43 -4.15 0.33
C ASP A 462 31.41 -3.04 0.74
N ASP A 463 31.80 -3.00 2.01
CA ASP A 463 32.80 -2.04 2.50
C ASP A 463 34.21 -2.33 1.97
N ALA A 464 34.53 -3.60 1.71
CA ALA A 464 35.82 -4.02 1.16
C ALA A 464 35.92 -3.76 -0.35
N ALA A 465 34.79 -3.65 -1.06
CA ALA A 465 34.73 -3.41 -2.49
C ALA A 465 33.58 -2.42 -2.83
N PRO A 466 33.77 -1.11 -2.60
CA PRO A 466 32.71 -0.10 -2.77
C PRO A 466 32.19 0.03 -4.21
N ASP A 467 33.02 -0.34 -5.19
CA ASP A 467 32.70 -0.32 -6.61
C ASP A 467 32.07 -1.63 -7.12
N ALA A 468 31.90 -2.64 -6.25
CA ALA A 468 31.28 -3.91 -6.60
C ALA A 468 29.75 -3.79 -6.77
N SER A 469 29.17 -4.78 -7.44
CA SER A 469 27.72 -4.94 -7.55
C SER A 469 27.06 -5.02 -6.16
N VAL A 470 25.80 -4.57 -6.07
CA VAL A 470 24.99 -4.64 -4.85
C VAL A 470 24.94 -6.08 -4.33
N GLY A 471 25.32 -6.27 -3.08
CA GLY A 471 25.25 -7.54 -2.36
C GLY A 471 24.06 -7.59 -1.41
N THR A 472 23.70 -8.81 -1.01
CA THR A 472 22.75 -9.06 0.08
C THR A 472 23.38 -9.99 1.11
N TRP A 473 23.38 -9.62 2.39
CA TRP A 473 23.85 -10.45 3.50
C TRP A 473 22.66 -10.81 4.35
N ALA A 474 22.51 -12.06 4.76
CA ALA A 474 21.35 -12.48 5.54
C ALA A 474 21.71 -13.56 6.56
N ALA A 475 21.07 -13.49 7.73
CA ALA A 475 21.21 -14.46 8.79
C ALA A 475 19.91 -14.57 9.59
N TRP A 476 19.62 -15.78 10.08
CA TRP A 476 18.57 -15.97 11.09
C TRP A 476 19.03 -15.42 12.43
N ASN A 477 18.13 -14.75 13.14
CA ASN A 477 18.45 -14.12 14.42
C ASN A 477 18.92 -15.15 15.46
N SER A 478 18.40 -16.39 15.40
CA SER A 478 18.88 -17.52 16.22
C SER A 478 20.37 -17.89 16.00
N ASP A 479 20.94 -17.54 14.85
CA ASP A 479 22.34 -17.79 14.50
C ASP A 479 23.27 -16.59 14.82
N VAL A 480 22.71 -15.39 15.06
CA VAL A 480 23.50 -14.19 15.34
C VAL A 480 24.02 -14.21 16.79
N ARG A 481 25.34 -14.16 16.97
CA ARG A 481 26.01 -14.27 18.28
C ARG A 481 26.37 -12.93 18.95
N GLN A 482 26.11 -11.82 18.29
CA GLN A 482 26.36 -10.46 18.79
C GLN A 482 25.07 -9.63 18.73
N THR A 483 25.09 -8.41 19.26
CA THR A 483 23.92 -7.54 19.13
C THR A 483 23.68 -7.19 17.67
N ILE A 484 22.42 -7.18 17.23
CA ILE A 484 22.06 -6.87 15.84
C ILE A 484 22.65 -5.54 15.41
N ALA A 485 22.65 -4.53 16.29
CA ALA A 485 23.20 -3.21 16.00
C ALA A 485 24.73 -3.19 15.79
N ALA A 486 25.48 -4.12 16.40
CA ALA A 486 26.93 -4.18 16.30
C ALA A 486 27.43 -4.98 15.09
N THR A 487 26.58 -5.83 14.50
CA THR A 487 26.93 -6.70 13.38
C THR A 487 26.46 -6.06 12.07
N ASP A 488 27.36 -5.54 11.24
CA ASP A 488 27.04 -4.95 9.92
C ASP A 488 28.21 -5.14 8.93
N PRO A 489 28.06 -5.93 7.85
CA PRO A 489 26.87 -6.69 7.47
C PRO A 489 26.53 -7.82 8.45
N ILE A 490 25.29 -8.31 8.41
CA ILE A 490 24.77 -9.29 9.38
C ILE A 490 25.38 -10.69 9.25
N SER A 491 25.90 -11.02 8.06
CA SER A 491 26.68 -12.23 7.78
C SER A 491 28.04 -11.86 7.20
N ALA A 492 29.04 -12.73 7.33
CA ALA A 492 30.38 -12.48 6.80
C ALA A 492 30.40 -12.46 5.25
N GLU A 493 29.71 -13.42 4.64
CA GLU A 493 29.63 -13.57 3.19
C GLU A 493 28.24 -13.15 2.67
N PRO A 494 28.15 -12.52 1.49
CA PRO A 494 26.88 -12.25 0.84
C PRO A 494 26.23 -13.54 0.33
N LEU A 495 24.92 -13.50 0.17
CA LEU A 495 24.14 -14.53 -0.48
C LEU A 495 24.57 -14.68 -1.94
N LYS A 496 24.60 -15.92 -2.41
CA LYS A 496 24.83 -16.24 -3.83
C LYS A 496 23.50 -16.17 -4.56
N PHE A 497 23.38 -15.22 -5.49
CA PHE A 497 22.22 -15.13 -6.37
C PHE A 497 22.44 -16.01 -7.60
N SER A 498 21.38 -16.71 -7.99
CA SER A 498 21.26 -17.40 -9.28
C SER A 498 20.19 -16.73 -10.12
N GLU A 499 20.32 -16.79 -11.43
CA GLU A 499 19.28 -16.34 -12.36
C GLU A 499 18.22 -17.43 -12.52
N ASP A 500 16.96 -17.06 -12.33
CA ASP A 500 15.79 -17.91 -12.54
C ASP A 500 14.74 -17.12 -13.32
N GLY A 501 14.44 -17.54 -14.55
CA GLY A 501 13.52 -16.84 -15.44
C GLY A 501 13.85 -15.35 -15.66
N GLY A 502 15.13 -14.97 -15.65
CA GLY A 502 15.58 -13.57 -15.78
C GLY A 502 15.52 -12.76 -14.47
N THR A 503 15.20 -13.39 -13.34
CA THR A 503 15.16 -12.78 -12.02
C THR A 503 16.32 -13.30 -11.16
N LEU A 504 17.03 -12.41 -10.47
CA LEU A 504 18.06 -12.81 -9.51
C LEU A 504 17.42 -13.25 -8.21
N ILE A 505 17.60 -14.52 -7.87
CA ILE A 505 17.07 -15.14 -6.65
C ILE A 505 18.19 -15.67 -5.77
N ALA A 506 18.02 -15.55 -4.46
CA ALA A 506 18.85 -16.22 -3.45
C ALA A 506 17.95 -17.11 -2.58
N SER A 507 18.50 -18.20 -2.06
CA SER A 507 17.79 -19.11 -1.16
C SER A 507 18.42 -19.09 0.22
N VAL A 508 17.59 -18.93 1.25
CA VAL A 508 17.99 -19.00 2.65
C VAL A 508 17.25 -20.16 3.30
N PRO A 509 17.92 -21.29 3.57
CA PRO A 509 17.31 -22.43 4.27
C PRO A 509 16.77 -22.01 5.63
N LEU A 510 15.68 -22.65 6.09
CA LEU A 510 15.24 -22.48 7.47
C LEU A 510 16.30 -23.02 8.45
N PRO A 511 16.42 -22.41 9.65
CA PRO A 511 17.36 -22.85 10.67
C PRO A 511 16.98 -24.26 11.16
N PRO A 512 17.90 -25.02 11.77
CA PRO A 512 17.60 -26.37 12.29
C PRO A 512 16.38 -26.41 13.21
N SER A 513 16.12 -25.33 13.96
CA SER A 513 14.95 -25.17 14.81
C SER A 513 13.63 -25.17 14.05
N GLY A 514 13.59 -24.84 12.75
CA GLY A 514 12.36 -24.86 11.94
C GLY A 514 12.18 -26.14 11.13
N ARG A 515 13.26 -26.86 10.79
CA ARG A 515 13.21 -28.00 9.87
C ARG A 515 12.34 -29.17 10.36
N TYR A 516 12.21 -29.35 11.68
CA TYR A 516 11.32 -30.38 12.22
C TYR A 516 9.85 -30.14 11.85
N LEU A 517 9.46 -28.87 11.68
CA LEU A 517 8.10 -28.46 11.38
C LEU A 517 7.87 -28.31 9.87
N PHE A 518 8.78 -27.66 9.15
CA PHE A 518 8.60 -27.36 7.73
C PHE A 518 9.21 -28.39 6.78
N GLY A 519 10.01 -29.32 7.29
CA GLY A 519 10.82 -30.26 6.49
C GLY A 519 12.21 -29.72 6.15
N ASP A 520 13.10 -30.63 5.74
CA ASP A 520 14.53 -30.36 5.55
C ASP A 520 14.86 -29.45 4.35
N HIS A 521 13.93 -29.30 3.41
CA HIS A 521 14.11 -28.52 2.17
C HIS A 521 13.50 -27.12 2.23
N ALA A 522 12.77 -26.81 3.32
CA ALA A 522 12.09 -25.55 3.48
C ALA A 522 13.06 -24.37 3.50
N ARG A 523 12.72 -23.34 2.72
CA ARG A 523 13.58 -22.18 2.53
C ARG A 523 12.79 -20.91 2.26
N LEU A 524 13.41 -19.78 2.54
CA LEU A 524 12.98 -18.49 2.03
C LEU A 524 13.68 -18.20 0.70
N ARG A 525 12.89 -17.98 -0.35
CA ARG A 525 13.37 -17.44 -1.63
C ARG A 525 13.35 -15.92 -1.54
N MET A 526 14.50 -15.30 -1.77
CA MET A 526 14.70 -13.86 -1.74
C MET A 526 14.99 -13.35 -3.14
N THR A 527 14.21 -12.39 -3.61
CA THR A 527 14.46 -11.66 -4.85
C THR A 527 14.84 -10.23 -4.50
N VAL A 528 15.94 -9.72 -5.06
CA VAL A 528 16.36 -8.33 -4.90
C VAL A 528 16.58 -7.72 -6.28
N SER A 529 15.88 -6.63 -6.57
CA SER A 529 16.00 -5.91 -7.84
C SER A 529 16.13 -4.41 -7.61
N GLN A 530 16.64 -3.69 -8.62
CA GLN A 530 16.55 -2.24 -8.62
C GLN A 530 15.09 -1.82 -8.77
N TRP A 531 14.70 -0.80 -8.01
CA TRP A 531 13.39 -0.18 -8.06
C TRP A 531 13.53 1.26 -8.53
N GLY A 532 12.71 1.67 -9.49
CA GLY A 532 12.84 2.97 -10.14
C GLY A 532 11.92 3.07 -11.31
#